data_AF-A0A1A8AQN7-F1
#
_entry.id   AF-A0A1A8AQN7-F1
#
_cell.length_a   1.000
_cell.length_b   1.000
_cell.length_c   1.000
_cell.angle_alpha   90.00
_cell.angle_beta   90.00
_cell.angle_gamma   90.00
#
_symmetry.space_group_name_H-M   'P 1'
#
loop_
_entity.id
_entity.type
_entity.pdbx_description
1 polymer ?
#
loop_
_entity_poly.entity_id
_entity_poly.type
_entity_poly.pdbx_seq_one_letter_code
_entity_poly.pdbx_strand_id
1 'polypeptide(L)'
;MLSPAEKNKEPFITDLHLNGSMLTSTKTDPLSDESLVSPTSPPSPLSPKTCFTPPHQPSPPMVPPNSKNVTRLRRAPSLSRTRPSLSHSSDEICHATLRHKKNISDPPELCPFSKPDLVLTQSFNLLSSENWEKKIEGLMFLRSLAYNHSDTLQGRLHEVCLSLIQEVKNLRSGVSRVAVCTLGDLYTHLQRAMDQELEATVKALLQKAGESNAFIRQDVDAALDCMVQHCTPTRGISALLTGGLGHLNPVVRKCTAQHLADLVEKVGAARLLSGSRDLTVRMLPAIAKLTQDSSQEARYFGRRVLLSLSSHPDFDKILEKHFPTKDLQTVRDTLSTLKTKGLGEMPQDTQLARGRRSLPGSGTVRASSLNGEPLNQNSKESNSHHSCKHQSQSIADKTEYIEQISGLLGSKDFRERIKGIDQLVADCEHNPNMVINSLFPVFDALKSRLQESNSKVNLHALEALQKIISLLKDNLSHVVNILVPAIVDNHLNSKNNAIYSAATGAIDALISNLDNNLLLQPFCTKAQFLSGKAKVDLIEKVAVLATELYPRKPQMVEQKVLPLLWHLLGTSTHSGTVHSRAGSVRGATASLCQALHAQMGPSLSECAASQSASVLKSLNEVLRTIP
;
A
#
# COMPACT_ATOMS: atom_id res chain seq x y z
N MET A 1 42.86 -1.19 -46.79
CA MET A 1 43.75 -2.36 -47.00
C MET A 1 43.70 -3.24 -45.76
N LEU A 2 43.88 -4.55 -45.95
CA LEU A 2 44.35 -5.58 -45.00
C LEU A 2 43.74 -5.65 -43.57
N SER A 3 43.03 -6.76 -43.35
CA SER A 3 42.96 -7.49 -42.06
C SER A 3 44.14 -8.49 -41.98
N PRO A 4 44.46 -9.14 -40.84
CA PRO A 4 43.72 -10.32 -40.33
C PRO A 4 43.35 -10.22 -38.82
N ALA A 5 42.49 -11.02 -38.15
CA ALA A 5 41.66 -12.20 -38.44
C ALA A 5 42.11 -13.55 -37.80
N GLU A 6 41.39 -13.99 -36.76
CA GLU A 6 41.12 -15.39 -36.30
C GLU A 6 40.05 -15.31 -35.14
N LYS A 7 39.00 -16.13 -34.93
CA LYS A 7 38.72 -17.60 -35.03
C LYS A 7 39.45 -18.42 -33.95
N ASN A 8 38.89 -19.42 -33.22
CA ASN A 8 37.57 -20.11 -33.12
C ASN A 8 37.30 -20.42 -31.59
N LYS A 9 36.30 -21.17 -31.06
CA LYS A 9 35.11 -21.95 -31.52
C LYS A 9 34.13 -22.19 -30.34
N GLU A 10 32.92 -22.70 -30.61
CA GLU A 10 32.08 -23.49 -29.66
C GLU A 10 32.18 -25.00 -29.95
N PRO A 11 31.63 -25.86 -29.06
CA PRO A 11 30.87 -27.03 -29.55
C PRO A 11 29.57 -27.35 -28.76
N PHE A 12 28.49 -27.64 -29.50
CA PHE A 12 27.37 -28.49 -29.07
C PHE A 12 27.76 -29.97 -29.19
N ILE A 13 27.27 -30.84 -28.29
CA ILE A 13 27.09 -32.29 -28.51
C ILE A 13 25.79 -32.75 -27.84
N THR A 14 25.03 -33.62 -28.51
CA THR A 14 23.81 -34.29 -28.02
C THR A 14 24.00 -35.81 -28.00
N ASP A 15 23.33 -36.47 -27.05
CA ASP A 15 22.86 -37.87 -27.01
C ASP A 15 23.75 -39.04 -27.49
N LEU A 16 23.92 -40.03 -26.60
CA LEU A 16 23.91 -41.45 -27.01
C LEU A 16 23.55 -42.37 -25.83
N HIS A 17 22.57 -43.25 -26.03
CA HIS A 17 22.24 -44.38 -25.13
C HIS A 17 23.31 -45.48 -25.20
N LEU A 18 23.48 -46.27 -24.12
CA LEU A 18 23.23 -47.73 -24.14
C LEU A 18 23.32 -48.42 -22.76
N ASN A 19 22.77 -49.64 -22.69
CA ASN A 19 22.49 -50.42 -21.49
C ASN A 19 23.72 -51.13 -20.86
N GLY A 20 23.64 -51.38 -19.54
CA GLY A 20 23.31 -52.76 -19.10
C GLY A 20 24.16 -53.46 -18.04
N SER A 21 23.47 -54.08 -17.06
CA SER A 21 23.80 -55.38 -16.41
C SER A 21 25.00 -55.47 -15.44
N MET A 22 25.02 -56.33 -14.40
CA MET A 22 24.00 -57.22 -13.77
C MET A 22 24.48 -57.81 -12.41
N LEU A 23 23.59 -58.54 -11.69
CA LEU A 23 23.83 -59.51 -10.57
C LEU A 23 24.28 -58.91 -9.21
N THR A 24 24.00 -59.43 -8.00
CA THR A 24 23.14 -60.51 -7.42
C THR A 24 22.95 -60.22 -5.89
N SER A 25 22.14 -60.87 -5.04
CA SER A 25 21.55 -62.22 -5.05
C SER A 25 20.31 -62.40 -4.13
N THR A 26 19.41 -63.33 -4.50
CA THR A 26 18.66 -64.37 -3.71
C THR A 26 18.52 -64.24 -2.17
N LYS A 27 17.47 -64.69 -1.46
CA LYS A 27 16.46 -65.80 -1.63
C LYS A 27 15.35 -65.64 -0.52
N THR A 28 14.23 -66.39 -0.33
CA THR A 28 13.62 -67.64 -0.88
C THR A 28 12.08 -67.61 -0.75
N ASP A 29 11.42 -68.57 -1.40
CA ASP A 29 9.98 -68.93 -1.41
C ASP A 29 9.67 -70.13 -0.44
N PRO A 30 8.45 -70.74 -0.27
CA PRO A 30 7.46 -71.07 -1.33
C PRO A 30 5.93 -71.10 -0.99
N LEU A 31 5.15 -71.56 -1.98
CA LEU A 31 3.67 -71.62 -2.11
C LEU A 31 3.05 -73.01 -1.83
N SER A 32 1.72 -73.08 -1.74
CA SER A 32 0.88 -74.23 -2.18
C SER A 32 -0.58 -73.81 -2.48
N ASP A 33 -1.07 -74.20 -3.66
CA ASP A 33 -2.38 -74.77 -4.11
C ASP A 33 -3.62 -74.87 -3.17
N GLU A 34 -4.89 -75.06 -3.63
CA GLU A 34 -5.42 -75.40 -4.98
C GLU A 34 -6.91 -74.95 -5.25
N SER A 35 -7.28 -74.94 -6.54
CA SER A 35 -8.59 -75.25 -7.21
C SER A 35 -10.00 -74.93 -6.63
N LEU A 36 -10.74 -74.06 -7.36
CA LEU A 36 -12.05 -74.27 -8.06
C LEU A 36 -13.42 -74.58 -7.36
N VAL A 37 -14.47 -74.28 -8.15
CA VAL A 37 -15.90 -74.72 -8.13
C VAL A 37 -16.95 -73.87 -7.39
N SER A 38 -17.87 -73.29 -8.18
CA SER A 38 -19.18 -72.71 -7.81
C SER A 38 -20.31 -73.75 -8.06
N PRO A 39 -21.58 -73.61 -7.58
CA PRO A 39 -22.50 -72.53 -8.03
C PRO A 39 -23.67 -72.15 -7.08
N THR A 40 -24.67 -71.44 -7.64
CA THR A 40 -26.09 -71.29 -7.23
C THR A 40 -26.50 -70.27 -6.14
N SER A 41 -27.26 -69.25 -6.58
CA SER A 41 -28.27 -68.47 -5.81
C SER A 41 -29.60 -69.28 -5.71
N PRO A 42 -30.75 -68.78 -5.17
CA PRO A 42 -31.13 -67.47 -4.60
C PRO A 42 -31.78 -67.67 -3.18
N PRO A 43 -32.78 -66.91 -2.65
CA PRO A 43 -33.38 -65.61 -3.01
C PRO A 43 -33.56 -64.59 -1.83
N SER A 44 -34.07 -63.40 -2.17
CA SER A 44 -34.60 -62.41 -1.21
C SER A 44 -36.13 -62.56 -0.99
N PRO A 45 -36.66 -62.18 0.18
CA PRO A 45 -38.04 -61.68 0.23
C PRO A 45 -38.29 -60.49 1.20
N LEU A 46 -39.08 -59.53 0.69
CA LEU A 46 -40.18 -58.77 1.33
C LEU A 46 -40.09 -58.25 2.79
N SER A 47 -40.24 -56.93 2.93
CA SER A 47 -40.52 -56.20 4.20
C SER A 47 -42.02 -56.10 4.53
N PRO A 48 -42.40 -56.03 5.83
CA PRO A 48 -43.22 -54.89 6.28
C PRO A 48 -42.99 -54.42 7.74
N LYS A 49 -43.45 -53.17 8.04
CA LYS A 49 -44.10 -52.64 9.28
C LYS A 49 -43.77 -53.29 10.65
N THR A 50 -43.47 -52.59 11.77
CA THR A 50 -43.61 -51.19 12.25
C THR A 50 -42.87 -51.04 13.60
N CYS A 51 -42.52 -49.83 14.09
CA CYS A 51 -42.73 -49.40 15.50
C CYS A 51 -42.20 -48.00 15.90
N PHE A 52 -42.99 -47.33 16.74
CA PHE A 52 -42.75 -46.25 17.73
C PHE A 52 -41.62 -45.20 17.64
N THR A 53 -42.05 -43.93 17.61
CA THR A 53 -41.36 -42.75 18.17
C THR A 53 -42.06 -42.27 19.46
N PRO A 54 -41.33 -41.83 20.51
CA PRO A 54 -41.86 -40.95 21.56
C PRO A 54 -41.72 -39.44 21.17
N PRO A 55 -42.56 -38.53 21.70
CA PRO A 55 -42.63 -37.12 21.26
C PRO A 55 -42.04 -36.11 22.26
N HIS A 56 -41.87 -34.84 21.83
CA HIS A 56 -42.17 -33.63 22.63
C HIS A 56 -42.37 -32.39 21.71
N GLN A 57 -42.99 -31.33 22.23
CA GLN A 57 -43.62 -30.24 21.45
C GLN A 57 -42.91 -28.85 21.57
N PRO A 58 -43.21 -27.87 20.67
CA PRO A 58 -42.53 -26.57 20.59
C PRO A 58 -43.36 -25.34 21.07
N SER A 59 -42.77 -24.14 20.96
CA SER A 59 -43.32 -22.74 21.06
C SER A 59 -42.97 -21.98 22.37
N PRO A 60 -43.07 -20.63 22.46
CA PRO A 60 -43.20 -19.57 21.43
C PRO A 60 -42.11 -18.44 21.54
N PRO A 61 -42.09 -17.40 20.66
CA PRO A 61 -41.20 -16.23 20.79
C PRO A 61 -41.84 -15.03 21.52
N MET A 62 -41.02 -14.11 22.07
CA MET A 62 -41.45 -12.82 22.66
C MET A 62 -40.52 -11.64 22.36
N VAL A 63 -41.07 -10.42 22.50
CA VAL A 63 -40.53 -9.12 22.02
C VAL A 63 -39.63 -8.43 23.07
N PRO A 64 -38.55 -7.72 22.68
CA PRO A 64 -37.71 -6.95 23.61
C PRO A 64 -38.34 -5.60 24.03
N PRO A 65 -38.28 -5.22 25.33
CA PRO A 65 -38.76 -3.93 25.81
C PRO A 65 -37.73 -2.80 25.70
N ASN A 66 -38.23 -1.57 25.66
CA ASN A 66 -37.46 -0.32 25.51
C ASN A 66 -36.99 0.21 26.89
N SER A 67 -35.81 0.86 26.99
CA SER A 67 -35.37 1.49 28.25
C SER A 67 -34.57 2.79 28.05
N LYS A 68 -34.69 3.68 29.04
CA LYS A 68 -34.51 5.14 28.94
C LYS A 68 -33.09 5.62 29.24
N ASN A 69 -32.77 6.82 28.75
CA ASN A 69 -31.57 7.59 29.12
C ASN A 69 -31.46 7.78 30.65
N VAL A 70 -30.25 7.56 31.21
CA VAL A 70 -29.81 8.22 32.46
C VAL A 70 -28.33 8.58 32.36
N THR A 71 -28.01 9.86 32.53
CA THR A 71 -26.63 10.35 32.65
C THR A 71 -26.16 10.27 34.10
N ARG A 72 -24.95 9.75 34.35
CA ARG A 72 -24.23 9.99 35.62
C ARG A 72 -22.74 10.21 35.42
N LEU A 73 -22.32 11.45 35.68
CA LEU A 73 -20.94 11.79 36.04
C LEU A 73 -20.56 11.03 37.32
N ARG A 74 -19.30 10.58 37.43
CA ARG A 74 -18.70 10.22 38.73
C ARG A 74 -17.31 10.83 38.87
N ARG A 75 -17.19 11.74 39.82
CA ARG A 75 -15.97 12.42 40.28
C ARG A 75 -15.08 11.41 41.01
N ALA A 76 -13.78 11.41 40.75
CA ALA A 76 -12.82 10.60 41.50
C ALA A 76 -12.54 11.19 42.90
N PRO A 77 -12.34 10.37 43.94
CA PRO A 77 -11.95 10.84 45.27
C PRO A 77 -10.44 11.11 45.37
N SER A 78 -10.04 11.97 46.30
CA SER A 78 -8.65 12.39 46.52
C SER A 78 -8.22 12.22 47.98
N LEU A 79 -7.30 11.31 48.24
CA LEU A 79 -6.62 11.07 49.52
C LEU A 79 -5.21 10.47 49.24
N SER A 80 -4.19 10.58 50.09
CA SER A 80 -3.72 11.68 50.94
C SER A 80 -2.36 11.27 51.54
N ARG A 81 -1.35 12.13 51.41
CA ARG A 81 0.00 12.10 52.03
C ARG A 81 0.22 11.12 53.21
N THR A 82 1.22 10.25 53.07
CA THR A 82 2.04 9.70 54.18
C THR A 82 3.53 9.67 53.77
N ARG A 83 4.44 9.63 54.75
CA ARG A 83 5.90 9.79 54.59
C ARG A 83 6.65 8.89 55.59
N PRO A 84 7.57 8.01 55.14
CA PRO A 84 8.62 7.43 55.97
C PRO A 84 9.93 8.24 55.88
N SER A 85 10.90 7.93 56.74
CA SER A 85 12.15 8.70 56.91
C SER A 85 13.41 7.84 56.85
N LEU A 86 14.43 8.37 56.14
CA LEU A 86 15.88 8.20 56.30
C LEU A 86 16.45 6.97 57.05
N SER A 87 17.28 6.22 56.34
CA SER A 87 18.50 5.59 56.85
C SER A 87 19.61 5.63 55.78
N HIS A 88 20.89 5.54 56.17
CA HIS A 88 22.05 5.75 55.29
C HIS A 88 22.59 4.45 54.68
N SER A 89 23.06 4.51 53.42
CA SER A 89 24.40 4.04 53.02
C SER A 89 24.78 4.59 51.62
N SER A 90 26.05 4.54 51.26
CA SER A 90 26.63 5.14 50.05
C SER A 90 26.54 4.26 48.80
N ASP A 91 26.34 4.87 47.63
CA ASP A 91 27.38 5.01 46.59
C ASP A 91 26.91 5.97 45.48
N GLU A 92 27.79 6.84 44.98
CA GLU A 92 27.42 7.90 44.03
C GLU A 92 27.36 7.40 42.58
N ILE A 93 26.15 7.07 42.12
CA ILE A 93 25.79 7.04 40.70
C ILE A 93 24.71 8.11 40.47
N CYS A 94 24.94 9.01 39.50
CA CYS A 94 24.18 10.25 39.32
C CYS A 94 22.73 10.03 38.84
N HIS A 95 21.82 9.65 39.75
CA HIS A 95 20.39 9.50 39.48
C HIS A 95 19.66 10.85 39.34
N ALA A 96 19.78 11.49 38.18
CA ALA A 96 18.94 12.62 37.79
C ALA A 96 17.46 12.18 37.73
N THR A 97 16.64 12.64 38.68
CA THR A 97 15.29 12.09 38.90
C THR A 97 14.28 12.64 37.89
N LEU A 98 14.04 11.92 36.79
CA LEU A 98 13.10 12.29 35.72
C LEU A 98 11.61 12.19 36.14
N ARG A 99 11.20 13.09 37.04
CA ARG A 99 9.80 13.52 37.20
C ARG A 99 9.64 14.92 36.60
N HIS A 100 9.01 15.00 35.43
CA HIS A 100 7.85 15.88 35.13
C HIS A 100 7.42 15.72 33.66
N LYS A 101 6.19 16.13 33.33
CA LYS A 101 5.69 16.15 31.94
C LYS A 101 6.19 17.38 31.19
N LYS A 102 7.05 17.19 30.19
CA LYS A 102 7.15 18.04 28.99
C LYS A 102 7.66 17.23 27.80
N ASN A 103 8.09 17.86 26.71
CA ASN A 103 8.22 17.20 25.42
C ASN A 103 9.38 16.20 25.37
N ILE A 104 9.24 15.15 24.56
CA ILE A 104 10.33 14.21 24.20
C ILE A 104 11.32 14.88 23.21
N SER A 105 11.03 16.12 22.80
CA SER A 105 11.79 16.95 21.87
C SER A 105 12.84 17.84 22.54
N ASP A 106 12.69 18.11 23.85
CA ASP A 106 13.67 18.89 24.61
C ASP A 106 14.84 17.95 24.96
N PRO A 107 16.10 18.25 24.57
CA PRO A 107 17.21 17.36 24.89
C PRO A 107 17.42 17.30 26.41
N PRO A 108 17.60 16.11 27.01
CA PRO A 108 18.15 16.03 28.36
C PRO A 108 19.57 16.59 28.37
N GLU A 109 20.10 16.86 29.56
CA GLU A 109 21.53 17.12 29.74
C GLU A 109 22.31 15.81 29.44
N LEU A 110 22.71 15.65 28.17
CA LEU A 110 23.45 14.48 27.67
C LEU A 110 24.89 14.54 28.16
N CYS A 111 25.13 14.24 29.43
CA CYS A 111 26.46 14.29 30.03
C CYS A 111 27.44 13.27 29.39
N PRO A 112 28.73 13.62 29.22
CA PRO A 112 29.75 12.66 28.80
C PRO A 112 29.97 11.54 29.83
N PHE A 113 30.08 10.30 29.36
CA PHE A 113 30.48 9.15 30.19
C PHE A 113 32.01 8.99 30.29
N SER A 114 32.52 8.58 31.45
CA SER A 114 33.95 8.33 31.68
C SER A 114 34.46 6.98 31.14
N LYS A 115 33.56 6.08 30.70
CA LYS A 115 33.85 4.74 30.18
C LYS A 115 32.85 4.35 29.06
N PRO A 116 32.91 4.99 27.88
CA PRO A 116 31.85 4.90 26.88
C PRO A 116 31.61 3.48 26.36
N ASP A 117 32.65 2.65 26.18
CA ASP A 117 32.52 1.27 25.66
C ASP A 117 31.78 0.33 26.62
N LEU A 118 31.93 0.58 27.92
CA LEU A 118 31.17 -0.11 28.97
C LEU A 118 29.69 0.30 28.92
N VAL A 119 29.41 1.58 28.72
CA VAL A 119 28.04 2.11 28.58
C VAL A 119 27.38 1.61 27.29
N LEU A 120 28.12 1.50 26.18
CA LEU A 120 27.65 0.86 24.95
C LEU A 120 27.29 -0.60 25.20
N THR A 121 28.16 -1.36 25.87
CA THR A 121 27.89 -2.76 26.24
C THR A 121 26.67 -2.89 27.18
N GLN A 122 26.52 -1.97 28.14
CA GLN A 122 25.36 -1.89 29.01
C GLN A 122 24.08 -1.53 28.23
N SER A 123 24.15 -0.69 27.20
CA SER A 123 23.01 -0.33 26.36
C SER A 123 22.46 -1.55 25.62
N PHE A 124 23.31 -2.42 25.07
CA PHE A 124 22.89 -3.68 24.43
C PHE A 124 22.20 -4.63 25.43
N ASN A 125 22.72 -4.73 26.66
CA ASN A 125 22.09 -5.53 27.72
C ASN A 125 20.72 -4.96 28.14
N LEU A 126 20.58 -3.63 28.18
CA LEU A 126 19.31 -2.95 28.49
C LEU A 126 18.29 -3.11 27.35
N LEU A 127 18.72 -2.98 26.10
CA LEU A 127 17.91 -3.23 24.90
C LEU A 127 17.47 -4.70 24.80
N SER A 128 18.31 -5.64 25.23
CA SER A 128 17.98 -7.08 25.27
C SER A 128 16.92 -7.44 26.32
N SER A 129 16.57 -6.53 27.24
CA SER A 129 15.57 -6.79 28.28
C SER A 129 14.14 -6.71 27.74
N GLU A 130 13.24 -7.56 28.24
CA GLU A 130 11.80 -7.44 27.99
C GLU A 130 11.17 -6.21 28.67
N ASN A 131 11.77 -5.67 29.74
CA ASN A 131 11.24 -4.46 30.36
C ASN A 131 11.47 -3.25 29.45
N TRP A 132 10.36 -2.70 28.94
CA TRP A 132 10.32 -1.49 28.14
C TRP A 132 11.00 -0.27 28.77
N GLU A 133 11.05 -0.15 30.10
CA GLU A 133 11.73 0.94 30.80
C GLU A 133 13.25 0.83 30.62
N LYS A 134 13.79 -0.38 30.73
CA LYS A 134 15.20 -0.67 30.44
C LYS A 134 15.52 -0.46 28.95
N LYS A 135 14.61 -0.83 28.04
CA LYS A 135 14.77 -0.49 26.61
C LYS A 135 14.87 1.02 26.40
N ILE A 136 14.02 1.83 27.05
CA ILE A 136 14.11 3.31 27.01
C ILE A 136 15.45 3.79 27.56
N GLU A 137 15.90 3.28 28.70
CA GLU A 137 17.19 3.62 29.32
C GLU A 137 18.37 3.34 28.38
N GLY A 138 18.42 2.14 27.78
CA GLY A 138 19.43 1.76 26.79
C GLY A 138 19.42 2.63 25.53
N LEU A 139 18.23 2.99 25.03
CA LEU A 139 18.10 3.96 23.94
C LEU A 139 18.64 5.35 24.33
N MET A 140 18.35 5.83 25.54
CA MET A 140 18.88 7.11 26.01
C MET A 140 20.40 7.10 26.17
N PHE A 141 21.01 5.98 26.58
CA PHE A 141 22.47 5.84 26.58
C PHE A 141 23.06 5.91 25.17
N LEU A 142 22.43 5.29 24.16
CA LEU A 142 22.85 5.43 22.77
C LEU A 142 22.77 6.89 22.28
N ARG A 143 21.75 7.67 22.71
CA ARG A 143 21.65 9.12 22.40
C ARG A 143 22.79 9.92 23.03
N SER A 144 23.07 9.71 24.32
CA SER A 144 24.19 10.35 25.01
C SER A 144 25.56 9.96 24.42
N LEU A 145 25.72 8.71 23.98
CA LEU A 145 26.93 8.24 23.28
C LEU A 145 27.04 8.86 21.89
N ALA A 146 25.95 9.02 21.14
CA ALA A 146 25.97 9.67 19.83
C ALA A 146 26.45 11.12 19.93
N TYR A 147 25.96 11.87 20.92
CA TYR A 147 26.31 13.27 21.13
C TYR A 147 27.77 13.48 21.60
N ASN A 148 28.27 12.63 22.51
CA ASN A 148 29.55 12.86 23.22
C ASN A 148 30.69 11.90 22.84
N HIS A 149 30.38 10.72 22.30
CA HIS A 149 31.29 9.57 22.15
C HIS A 149 31.04 8.83 20.82
N SER A 150 30.91 9.60 19.74
CA SER A 150 30.56 9.10 18.41
C SER A 150 31.53 8.03 17.88
N ASP A 151 32.81 8.08 18.24
CA ASP A 151 33.82 7.09 17.84
C ASP A 151 33.58 5.71 18.47
N THR A 152 33.15 5.64 19.73
CA THR A 152 32.75 4.39 20.39
C THR A 152 31.55 3.74 19.69
N LEU A 153 30.59 4.54 19.21
CA LEU A 153 29.47 4.00 18.41
C LEU A 153 29.92 3.56 17.02
N GLN A 154 30.81 4.30 16.35
CA GLN A 154 31.35 3.93 15.04
C GLN A 154 32.01 2.55 15.05
N GLY A 155 32.75 2.21 16.12
CA GLY A 155 33.41 0.91 16.27
C GLY A 155 32.48 -0.32 16.27
N ARG A 156 31.18 -0.15 16.53
CA ARG A 156 30.17 -1.24 16.51
C ARG A 156 28.86 -0.81 15.81
N LEU A 157 28.94 0.11 14.86
CA LEU A 157 27.77 0.84 14.35
C LEU A 157 26.69 -0.07 13.77
N HIS A 158 27.07 -1.13 13.06
CA HIS A 158 26.14 -2.09 12.48
C HIS A 158 25.26 -2.77 13.55
N GLU A 159 25.86 -3.20 14.67
CA GLU A 159 25.13 -3.83 15.78
C GLU A 159 24.17 -2.85 16.46
N VAL A 160 24.59 -1.59 16.60
CA VAL A 160 23.74 -0.49 17.10
C VAL A 160 22.55 -0.28 16.16
N CYS A 161 22.77 -0.20 14.85
CA CYS A 161 21.72 0.00 13.86
C CYS A 161 20.75 -1.18 13.78
N LEU A 162 21.22 -2.44 13.82
CA LEU A 162 20.36 -3.62 13.90
C LEU A 162 19.46 -3.59 15.16
N SER A 163 20.05 -3.27 16.32
CA SER A 163 19.31 -3.15 17.59
C SER A 163 18.25 -2.04 17.54
N LEU A 164 18.59 -0.88 16.97
CA LEU A 164 17.64 0.22 16.77
C LEU A 164 16.53 -0.14 15.78
N ILE A 165 16.82 -0.88 14.70
CA ILE A 165 15.81 -1.32 13.73
C ILE A 165 14.78 -2.26 14.38
N GLN A 166 15.19 -3.10 15.33
CA GLN A 166 14.27 -3.90 16.14
C GLN A 166 13.37 -3.02 17.01
N GLU A 167 13.92 -2.00 17.68
CA GLU A 167 13.13 -1.13 18.56
C GLU A 167 12.25 -0.11 17.81
N VAL A 168 12.64 0.37 16.63
CA VAL A 168 11.75 1.11 15.72
C VAL A 168 10.49 0.29 15.41
N LYS A 169 10.63 -1.03 15.25
CA LYS A 169 9.53 -1.97 15.00
C LYS A 169 8.75 -2.37 16.27
N ASN A 170 9.16 -1.93 17.46
CA ASN A 170 8.48 -2.28 18.71
C ASN A 170 7.00 -1.84 18.71
N LEU A 171 6.13 -2.73 19.20
CA LEU A 171 4.68 -2.52 19.31
C LEU A 171 4.32 -1.48 20.37
N ARG A 172 5.17 -1.31 21.41
CA ARG A 172 5.01 -0.26 22.40
C ARG A 172 5.49 1.07 21.82
N SER A 173 4.53 1.89 21.41
CA SER A 173 4.75 3.21 20.81
C SER A 173 5.78 4.09 21.54
N GLY A 174 5.81 4.07 22.87
CA GLY A 174 6.82 4.82 23.65
C GLY A 174 8.27 4.43 23.33
N VAL A 175 8.57 3.13 23.25
CA VAL A 175 9.93 2.63 22.93
C VAL A 175 10.26 2.94 21.47
N SER A 176 9.33 2.65 20.57
CA SER A 176 9.47 2.90 19.14
C SER A 176 9.71 4.38 18.81
N ARG A 177 9.02 5.32 19.46
CA ARG A 177 9.26 6.77 19.29
C ARG A 177 10.68 7.16 19.72
N VAL A 178 11.15 6.68 20.87
CA VAL A 178 12.52 6.99 21.32
C VAL A 178 13.57 6.35 20.39
N ALA A 179 13.33 5.15 19.86
CA ALA A 179 14.22 4.51 18.88
C ALA A 179 14.28 5.27 17.55
N VAL A 180 13.14 5.79 17.06
CA VAL A 180 13.07 6.69 15.90
C VAL A 180 13.87 7.98 16.15
N CYS A 181 13.69 8.63 17.30
CA CYS A 181 14.51 9.80 17.66
C CYS A 181 16.00 9.46 17.78
N THR A 182 16.35 8.28 18.30
CA THR A 182 17.76 7.83 18.42
C THR A 182 18.42 7.65 17.05
N LEU A 183 17.69 7.17 16.02
CA LEU A 183 18.19 7.19 14.64
C LEU A 183 18.40 8.62 14.11
N GLY A 184 17.50 9.55 14.44
CA GLY A 184 17.67 10.98 14.12
C GLY A 184 18.96 11.56 14.70
N ASP A 185 19.25 11.27 15.97
CA ASP A 185 20.51 11.64 16.63
C ASP A 185 21.72 10.96 15.95
N LEU A 186 21.65 9.67 15.60
CA LEU A 186 22.74 8.99 14.89
C LEU A 186 23.05 9.66 13.54
N TYR A 187 22.04 9.99 12.73
CA TYR A 187 22.27 10.72 11.49
C TYR A 187 22.95 12.08 11.75
N THR A 188 22.50 12.80 12.78
CA THR A 188 23.00 14.14 13.16
C THR A 188 24.47 14.12 13.58
N HIS A 189 24.87 13.15 14.40
CA HIS A 189 26.18 13.13 15.04
C HIS A 189 27.21 12.21 14.36
N LEU A 190 26.81 11.10 13.76
CA LEU A 190 27.71 10.17 13.05
C LEU A 190 27.77 10.45 11.55
N GLN A 191 26.80 11.17 10.99
CA GLN A 191 26.86 11.78 9.65
C GLN A 191 27.24 10.78 8.55
N ARG A 192 28.43 10.93 7.94
CA ARG A 192 28.92 10.04 6.87
C ARG A 192 29.17 8.61 7.34
N ALA A 193 29.43 8.35 8.62
CA ALA A 193 29.59 6.97 9.11
C ALA A 193 28.28 6.16 8.98
N MET A 194 27.12 6.82 9.00
CA MET A 194 25.82 6.19 8.74
C MET A 194 25.60 5.80 7.28
N ASP A 195 26.44 6.24 6.32
CA ASP A 195 26.22 6.05 4.88
C ASP A 195 26.05 4.58 4.43
N GLN A 196 26.63 3.63 5.19
CA GLN A 196 26.50 2.19 4.94
C GLN A 196 25.19 1.61 5.51
N GLU A 197 24.69 2.17 6.61
CA GLU A 197 23.50 1.71 7.35
C GLU A 197 22.20 2.36 6.85
N LEU A 198 22.27 3.37 5.96
CA LEU A 198 21.09 4.10 5.47
C LEU A 198 20.05 3.17 4.84
N GLU A 199 20.43 2.19 4.02
CA GLU A 199 19.45 1.35 3.33
C GLU A 199 18.61 0.51 4.29
N ALA A 200 19.20 0.01 5.38
CA ALA A 200 18.48 -0.75 6.41
C ALA A 200 17.65 0.18 7.32
N THR A 201 18.25 1.28 7.79
CA THR A 201 17.62 2.21 8.75
C THR A 201 16.48 3.02 8.12
N VAL A 202 16.68 3.59 6.91
CA VAL A 202 15.64 4.31 6.16
C VAL A 202 14.48 3.39 5.82
N LYS A 203 14.75 2.13 5.41
CA LYS A 203 13.69 1.14 5.14
C LYS A 203 12.88 0.81 6.38
N ALA A 204 13.49 0.72 7.57
CA ALA A 204 12.78 0.52 8.83
C ALA A 204 11.92 1.73 9.23
N LEU A 205 12.45 2.95 9.07
CA LEU A 205 11.71 4.21 9.27
C LEU A 205 10.51 4.32 8.32
N LEU A 206 10.72 4.09 7.03
CA LEU A 206 9.67 4.11 6.00
C LEU A 206 8.59 3.05 6.25
N GLN A 207 8.96 1.83 6.65
CA GLN A 207 7.99 0.82 7.12
C GLN A 207 7.16 1.36 8.28
N LYS A 208 7.81 1.94 9.30
CA LYS A 208 7.11 2.46 10.49
C LYS A 208 6.17 3.63 10.17
N ALA A 209 6.53 4.50 9.22
CA ALA A 209 5.66 5.57 8.74
C ALA A 209 4.35 5.03 8.13
N GLY A 210 4.40 3.87 7.46
CA GLY A 210 3.22 3.24 6.87
C GLY A 210 2.25 2.65 7.92
N GLU A 211 2.78 2.10 9.00
CA GLU A 211 2.00 1.43 10.06
C GLU A 211 1.43 2.39 11.11
N SER A 212 2.02 3.58 11.26
CA SER A 212 1.84 4.40 12.46
C SER A 212 0.88 5.59 12.31
N ASN A 213 0.40 6.09 13.45
CA ASN A 213 -0.40 7.30 13.54
C ASN A 213 0.42 8.59 13.32
N ALA A 214 -0.26 9.72 13.09
CA ALA A 214 0.35 10.99 12.71
C ALA A 214 1.49 11.48 13.61
N PHE A 215 1.44 11.26 14.93
CA PHE A 215 2.52 11.69 15.84
C PHE A 215 3.81 10.93 15.59
N ILE A 216 3.74 9.61 15.43
CA ILE A 216 4.91 8.77 15.14
C ILE A 216 5.42 9.03 13.72
N ARG A 217 4.52 9.33 12.77
CA ARG A 217 4.93 9.76 11.42
C ARG A 217 5.68 11.09 11.43
N GLN A 218 5.32 12.01 12.32
CA GLN A 218 6.06 13.26 12.51
C GLN A 218 7.46 13.02 13.09
N ASP A 219 7.62 12.10 14.05
CA ASP A 219 8.95 11.72 14.55
C ASP A 219 9.80 11.05 13.45
N VAL A 220 9.18 10.24 12.58
CA VAL A 220 9.86 9.58 11.45
C VAL A 220 10.25 10.58 10.36
N ASP A 221 9.35 11.50 9.97
CA ASP A 221 9.68 12.56 9.02
C ASP A 221 10.84 13.41 9.58
N ALA A 222 10.84 13.77 10.86
CA ALA A 222 11.94 14.50 11.51
C ALA A 222 13.26 13.70 11.59
N ALA A 223 13.21 12.39 11.84
CA ALA A 223 14.41 11.55 11.79
C ALA A 223 14.99 11.45 10.38
N LEU A 224 14.14 11.42 9.34
CA LEU A 224 14.58 11.46 7.95
C LEU A 224 15.08 12.87 7.56
N ASP A 225 14.50 13.95 8.07
CA ASP A 225 15.04 15.32 7.92
C ASP A 225 16.49 15.38 8.44
N CYS A 226 16.80 14.76 9.59
CA CYS A 226 18.18 14.66 10.09
C CYS A 226 19.12 13.93 9.13
N MET A 227 18.67 12.83 8.49
CA MET A 227 19.44 12.17 7.43
C MET A 227 19.66 13.11 6.22
N VAL A 228 18.62 13.82 5.77
CA VAL A 228 18.71 14.80 4.68
C VAL A 228 19.69 15.92 5.04
N GLN A 229 19.77 16.32 6.32
CA GLN A 229 20.71 17.35 6.74
C GLN A 229 22.16 16.89 6.87
N HIS A 230 22.43 15.69 7.38
CA HIS A 230 23.76 15.32 7.85
C HIS A 230 24.46 14.15 7.11
N CYS A 231 23.73 13.24 6.47
CA CYS A 231 24.33 12.10 5.76
C CYS A 231 24.70 12.44 4.30
N THR A 232 25.43 11.57 3.59
CA THR A 232 25.79 11.85 2.18
C THR A 232 24.55 11.82 1.28
N PRO A 233 24.20 12.92 0.59
CA PRO A 233 22.90 13.01 -0.08
C PRO A 233 22.63 11.94 -1.15
N THR A 234 23.64 11.54 -1.92
CA THR A 234 23.50 10.49 -2.95
C THR A 234 23.30 9.09 -2.35
N ARG A 235 23.76 8.84 -1.12
CA ARG A 235 23.46 7.62 -0.36
C ARG A 235 22.01 7.65 0.14
N GLY A 236 21.58 8.78 0.70
CA GLY A 236 20.17 9.01 1.07
C GLY A 236 19.19 8.80 -0.08
N ILE A 237 19.49 9.34 -1.28
CA ILE A 237 18.67 9.12 -2.48
C ILE A 237 18.59 7.62 -2.81
N SER A 238 19.71 6.89 -2.81
CA SER A 238 19.69 5.44 -3.09
C SER A 238 18.87 4.66 -2.05
N ALA A 239 19.00 5.00 -0.77
CA ALA A 239 18.25 4.35 0.32
C ALA A 239 16.74 4.60 0.23
N LEU A 240 16.31 5.82 -0.08
CA LEU A 240 14.89 6.16 -0.30
C LEU A 240 14.31 5.45 -1.53
N LEU A 241 15.05 5.44 -2.65
CA LEU A 241 14.61 4.77 -3.88
C LEU A 241 14.43 3.26 -3.67
N THR A 242 15.37 2.58 -3.01
CA THR A 242 15.23 1.14 -2.68
C THR A 242 14.18 0.88 -1.61
N GLY A 243 14.11 1.72 -0.57
CA GLY A 243 13.26 1.50 0.60
C GLY A 243 11.77 1.79 0.40
N GLY A 244 11.42 2.76 -0.45
CA GLY A 244 10.08 3.35 -0.46
C GLY A 244 9.37 3.52 -1.80
N LEU A 245 10.10 3.69 -2.91
CA LEU A 245 9.50 3.92 -4.25
C LEU A 245 8.55 2.78 -4.69
N GLY A 246 8.86 1.55 -4.29
CA GLY A 246 8.05 0.37 -4.58
C GLY A 246 6.83 0.18 -3.66
N HIS A 247 6.71 0.95 -2.58
CA HIS A 247 5.89 0.55 -1.44
C HIS A 247 4.37 0.66 -1.67
N LEU A 248 3.61 -0.34 -1.21
CA LEU A 248 2.17 -0.45 -1.48
C LEU A 248 1.35 0.64 -0.77
N ASN A 249 1.74 1.00 0.46
CA ASN A 249 1.09 2.05 1.25
C ASN A 249 1.48 3.46 0.74
N PRO A 250 0.51 4.32 0.36
CA PRO A 250 0.78 5.66 -0.18
C PRO A 250 1.48 6.60 0.79
N VAL A 251 1.29 6.45 2.11
CA VAL A 251 1.95 7.29 3.13
C VAL A 251 3.47 7.14 3.04
N VAL A 252 3.94 5.92 2.79
CA VAL A 252 5.36 5.62 2.62
C VAL A 252 5.90 6.25 1.35
N ARG A 253 5.14 6.22 0.25
CA ARG A 253 5.52 6.86 -1.01
C ARG A 253 5.53 8.40 -0.89
N LYS A 254 4.58 9.02 -0.19
CA LYS A 254 4.61 10.45 0.17
C LYS A 254 5.89 10.81 0.94
N CYS A 255 6.21 10.03 1.97
CA CYS A 255 7.38 10.26 2.81
C CYS A 255 8.66 10.15 1.97
N THR A 256 8.78 9.08 1.19
CA THR A 256 9.88 8.85 0.25
C THR A 256 10.05 10.00 -0.74
N ALA A 257 8.95 10.47 -1.34
CA ALA A 257 8.97 11.52 -2.34
C ALA A 257 9.34 12.90 -1.77
N GLN A 258 8.90 13.22 -0.55
CA GLN A 258 9.30 14.42 0.18
C GLN A 258 10.82 14.46 0.36
N HIS A 259 11.36 13.51 1.13
CA HIS A 259 12.80 13.49 1.47
C HIS A 259 13.69 13.34 0.23
N LEU A 260 13.19 12.70 -0.84
CA LEU A 260 13.86 12.67 -2.15
C LEU A 260 13.92 14.05 -2.81
N ALA A 261 12.85 14.84 -2.75
CA ALA A 261 12.84 16.20 -3.28
C ALA A 261 13.78 17.14 -2.49
N ASP A 262 13.74 17.07 -1.16
CA ASP A 262 14.63 17.85 -0.28
C ASP A 262 16.12 17.51 -0.55
N LEU A 263 16.44 16.23 -0.79
CA LEU A 263 17.78 15.80 -1.23
C LEU A 263 18.14 16.24 -2.64
N VAL A 264 17.21 16.20 -3.59
CA VAL A 264 17.48 16.61 -4.98
C VAL A 264 17.75 18.11 -5.07
N GLU A 265 16.98 18.92 -4.34
CA GLU A 265 17.21 20.36 -4.20
C GLU A 265 18.57 20.65 -3.53
N LYS A 266 18.94 19.89 -2.49
CA LYS A 266 20.23 20.02 -1.81
C LYS A 266 21.45 19.59 -2.64
N VAL A 267 21.31 18.66 -3.59
CA VAL A 267 22.42 18.27 -4.48
C VAL A 267 22.53 19.18 -5.71
N GLY A 268 21.38 19.63 -6.25
CA GLY A 268 21.27 20.45 -7.45
C GLY A 268 21.26 19.63 -8.75
N ALA A 269 20.42 20.05 -9.70
CA ALA A 269 20.20 19.33 -10.97
C ALA A 269 21.49 19.06 -11.76
N ALA A 270 22.39 20.05 -11.84
CA ALA A 270 23.70 19.93 -12.49
C ALA A 270 24.48 18.70 -12.01
N ARG A 271 24.62 18.53 -10.69
CA ARG A 271 25.42 17.45 -10.08
C ARG A 271 24.73 16.09 -10.14
N LEU A 272 23.41 16.04 -10.24
CA LEU A 272 22.65 14.80 -10.36
C LEU A 272 22.63 14.25 -11.78
N LEU A 273 22.59 15.12 -12.80
CA LEU A 273 22.40 14.75 -14.20
C LEU A 273 23.68 14.75 -15.03
N SER A 274 24.68 15.58 -14.66
CA SER A 274 26.06 15.45 -15.14
C SER A 274 26.92 14.50 -14.27
N GLY A 275 26.30 13.86 -13.26
CA GLY A 275 26.96 13.01 -12.28
C GLY A 275 27.07 11.53 -12.69
N SER A 276 26.93 10.62 -11.72
CA SER A 276 27.03 9.19 -12.00
C SER A 276 25.84 8.68 -12.82
N ARG A 277 26.18 7.97 -13.91
CA ARG A 277 25.22 7.37 -14.86
C ARG A 277 24.18 6.51 -14.14
N ASP A 278 24.60 5.73 -13.13
CA ASP A 278 23.75 4.77 -12.40
C ASP A 278 22.79 5.42 -11.39
N LEU A 279 23.06 6.67 -10.98
CA LEU A 279 22.10 7.46 -10.21
C LEU A 279 21.05 8.07 -11.15
N THR A 280 21.49 8.66 -12.27
CA THR A 280 20.61 9.22 -13.30
C THR A 280 19.63 8.16 -13.83
N VAL A 281 20.14 6.97 -14.19
CA VAL A 281 19.36 5.83 -14.69
C VAL A 281 18.31 5.32 -13.70
N ARG A 282 18.56 5.40 -12.39
CA ARG A 282 17.57 4.97 -11.36
C ARG A 282 16.61 6.09 -10.96
N MET A 283 17.09 7.32 -10.89
CA MET A 283 16.32 8.48 -10.42
C MET A 283 15.26 8.94 -11.43
N LEU A 284 15.57 8.92 -12.73
CA LEU A 284 14.65 9.41 -13.75
C LEU A 284 13.36 8.57 -13.90
N PRO A 285 13.40 7.22 -13.99
CA PRO A 285 12.20 6.38 -13.93
C PRO A 285 11.45 6.50 -12.59
N ALA A 286 12.16 6.76 -11.49
CA ALA A 286 11.52 6.98 -10.19
C ALA A 286 10.69 8.28 -10.18
N ILE A 287 11.19 9.35 -10.79
CA ILE A 287 10.45 10.62 -10.94
C ILE A 287 9.27 10.43 -11.89
N ALA A 288 9.44 9.70 -12.99
CA ALA A 288 8.33 9.29 -13.86
C ALA A 288 7.19 8.70 -13.04
N LYS A 289 7.50 7.64 -12.28
CA LYS A 289 6.56 6.94 -11.40
C LYS A 289 5.94 7.85 -10.34
N LEU A 290 6.72 8.72 -9.70
CA LEU A 290 6.21 9.62 -8.66
C LEU A 290 5.27 10.70 -9.22
N THR A 291 5.56 11.28 -10.39
CA THR A 291 4.65 12.27 -11.02
C THR A 291 3.29 11.66 -11.39
N GLN A 292 3.24 10.34 -11.60
CA GLN A 292 2.05 9.55 -11.94
C GLN A 292 1.56 8.65 -10.78
N ASP A 293 2.00 8.90 -9.53
CA ASP A 293 1.61 8.09 -8.36
C ASP A 293 0.08 8.17 -8.11
N SER A 294 -0.50 7.26 -7.33
CA SER A 294 -1.92 7.37 -6.91
C SER A 294 -2.17 8.24 -5.69
N SER A 295 -1.12 8.62 -4.94
CA SER A 295 -1.16 9.66 -3.90
C SER A 295 -0.96 11.03 -4.55
N GLN A 296 -1.88 11.97 -4.29
CA GLN A 296 -1.80 13.35 -4.77
C GLN A 296 -0.59 14.08 -4.16
N GLU A 297 -0.26 13.73 -2.92
CA GLU A 297 0.89 14.18 -2.15
C GLU A 297 2.21 13.67 -2.76
N ALA A 298 2.29 12.38 -3.08
CA ALA A 298 3.44 11.80 -3.78
C ALA A 298 3.60 12.41 -5.19
N ARG A 299 2.50 12.66 -5.92
CA ARG A 299 2.53 13.40 -7.20
C ARG A 299 2.99 14.84 -7.02
N TYR A 300 2.62 15.53 -5.94
CA TYR A 300 3.11 16.87 -5.64
C TYR A 300 4.64 16.88 -5.50
N PHE A 301 5.19 16.03 -4.63
CA PHE A 301 6.64 15.96 -4.45
C PHE A 301 7.36 15.48 -5.71
N GLY A 302 6.84 14.46 -6.42
CA GLY A 302 7.39 14.01 -7.71
C GLY A 302 7.47 15.11 -8.76
N ARG A 303 6.44 15.97 -8.84
CA ARG A 303 6.45 17.17 -9.69
C ARG A 303 7.45 18.23 -9.23
N ARG A 304 7.69 18.36 -7.92
CA ARG A 304 8.74 19.23 -7.35
C ARG A 304 10.14 18.77 -7.76
N VAL A 305 10.41 17.46 -7.69
CA VAL A 305 11.66 16.86 -8.20
C VAL A 305 11.82 17.13 -9.70
N LEU A 306 10.78 16.86 -10.50
CA LEU A 306 10.81 17.08 -11.96
C LEU A 306 11.10 18.54 -12.32
N LEU A 307 10.44 19.49 -11.67
CA LEU A 307 10.65 20.92 -11.89
C LEU A 307 12.08 21.33 -11.50
N SER A 308 12.58 20.88 -10.36
CA SER A 308 13.96 21.13 -9.90
C SER A 308 15.00 20.62 -10.92
N LEU A 309 14.85 19.38 -11.41
CA LEU A 309 15.76 18.82 -12.41
C LEU A 309 15.68 19.50 -13.78
N SER A 310 14.50 20.02 -14.15
CA SER A 310 14.29 20.71 -15.44
C SER A 310 15.03 22.04 -15.61
N SER A 311 15.71 22.51 -14.55
CA SER A 311 16.66 23.63 -14.60
C SER A 311 17.97 23.31 -15.33
N HIS A 312 18.26 22.03 -15.60
CA HIS A 312 19.47 21.62 -16.30
C HIS A 312 19.40 21.95 -17.81
N PRO A 313 20.42 22.60 -18.42
CA PRO A 313 20.38 22.98 -19.84
C PRO A 313 20.10 21.82 -20.80
N ASP A 314 20.79 20.68 -20.62
CA ASP A 314 20.58 19.48 -21.42
C ASP A 314 19.44 18.56 -20.92
N PHE A 315 18.54 19.02 -20.04
CA PHE A 315 17.53 18.16 -19.42
C PHE A 315 16.74 17.34 -20.44
N ASP A 316 16.25 17.96 -21.52
CA ASP A 316 15.41 17.28 -22.51
C ASP A 316 16.17 16.19 -23.30
N LYS A 317 17.48 16.37 -23.54
CA LYS A 317 18.35 15.35 -24.17
C LYS A 317 18.59 14.17 -23.22
N ILE A 318 18.75 14.46 -21.93
CA ILE A 318 18.94 13.45 -20.88
C ILE A 318 17.63 12.69 -20.65
N LEU A 319 16.48 13.37 -20.75
CA LEU A 319 15.14 12.77 -20.73
C LEU A 319 14.98 11.76 -21.88
N GLU A 320 15.25 12.17 -23.13
CA GLU A 320 15.17 11.30 -24.31
C GLU A 320 16.07 10.06 -24.22
N LYS A 321 17.26 10.21 -23.64
CA LYS A 321 18.25 9.14 -23.50
C LYS A 321 17.92 8.11 -22.41
N HIS A 322 17.10 8.48 -21.42
CA HIS A 322 16.91 7.69 -20.20
C HIS A 322 15.46 7.31 -19.87
N PHE A 323 14.46 7.87 -20.55
CA PHE A 323 13.05 7.49 -20.38
C PHE A 323 12.63 6.42 -21.41
N PRO A 324 11.77 5.46 -21.02
CA PRO A 324 10.97 4.72 -21.97
C PRO A 324 10.08 5.68 -22.77
N THR A 325 9.97 5.47 -24.08
CA THR A 325 9.18 6.34 -24.99
C THR A 325 7.70 6.46 -24.59
N LYS A 326 7.17 5.49 -23.82
CA LYS A 326 5.80 5.50 -23.28
C LYS A 326 5.57 6.56 -22.20
N ASP A 327 6.56 6.78 -21.33
CA ASP A 327 6.42 7.69 -20.18
C ASP A 327 6.88 9.13 -20.53
N LEU A 328 7.75 9.23 -21.54
CA LEU A 328 8.41 10.45 -21.99
C LEU A 328 7.44 11.56 -22.38
N GLN A 329 6.35 11.25 -23.09
CA GLN A 329 5.37 12.26 -23.51
C GLN A 329 4.59 12.81 -22.30
N THR A 330 4.03 11.94 -21.47
CA THR A 330 3.29 12.30 -20.25
C THR A 330 4.12 13.18 -19.30
N VAL A 331 5.43 12.92 -19.21
CA VAL A 331 6.37 13.72 -18.41
C VAL A 331 6.69 15.06 -19.06
N ARG A 332 6.76 15.16 -20.39
CA ARG A 332 6.85 16.45 -21.12
C ARG A 332 5.61 17.32 -20.90
N ASP A 333 4.41 16.75 -21.00
CA ASP A 333 3.16 17.49 -20.80
C ASP A 333 2.99 17.95 -19.34
N THR A 334 3.41 17.10 -18.40
CA THR A 334 3.54 17.46 -16.98
C THR A 334 4.52 18.62 -16.79
N LEU A 335 5.71 18.57 -17.43
CA LEU A 335 6.72 19.61 -17.32
C LEU A 335 6.30 20.94 -17.97
N SER A 336 5.62 20.89 -19.12
CA SER A 336 5.04 22.07 -19.78
C SER A 336 4.03 22.78 -18.87
N THR A 337 3.18 22.00 -18.19
CA THR A 337 2.25 22.51 -17.18
C THR A 337 2.97 23.14 -15.99
N LEU A 338 4.06 22.51 -15.50
CA LEU A 338 4.86 23.05 -14.39
C LEU A 338 5.64 24.32 -14.74
N LYS A 339 6.20 24.40 -15.96
CA LYS A 339 6.90 25.61 -16.47
C LYS A 339 5.96 26.80 -16.70
N THR A 340 4.66 26.56 -16.90
CA THR A 340 3.66 27.61 -17.15
C THR A 340 2.84 28.02 -15.92
N LYS A 341 2.55 27.09 -14.98
CA LYS A 341 1.71 27.35 -13.79
C LYS A 341 2.44 27.22 -12.45
N GLY A 342 3.72 26.83 -12.47
CA GLY A 342 4.44 26.42 -11.26
C GLY A 342 3.89 25.10 -10.69
N LEU A 343 4.23 24.83 -9.43
CA LEU A 343 3.93 23.55 -8.78
C LEU A 343 2.47 23.39 -8.32
N GLY A 344 1.77 24.50 -8.08
CA GLY A 344 0.50 24.56 -7.37
C GLY A 344 0.67 24.43 -5.85
N GLU A 345 -0.44 24.41 -5.11
CA GLU A 345 -0.43 24.23 -3.66
C GLU A 345 -0.17 22.77 -3.22
N MET A 346 0.33 22.60 -1.99
CA MET A 346 0.46 21.30 -1.33
C MET A 346 -0.94 20.75 -1.00
N PRO A 347 -1.28 19.51 -1.42
CA PRO A 347 -2.54 18.88 -1.02
C PRO A 347 -2.65 18.76 0.51
N GLN A 348 -3.77 19.22 1.08
CA GLN A 348 -4.01 19.12 2.52
C GLN A 348 -4.77 17.84 2.89
N ASP A 349 -4.49 17.34 4.08
CA ASP A 349 -5.01 16.09 4.63
C ASP A 349 -6.55 16.17 4.82
N THR A 350 -7.30 15.79 3.77
CA THR A 350 -8.77 15.92 3.70
C THR A 350 -9.49 15.09 4.77
N GLN A 351 -8.77 14.20 5.47
CA GLN A 351 -9.24 13.51 6.67
C GLN A 351 -9.69 14.48 7.79
N LEU A 352 -9.21 15.73 7.79
CA LEU A 352 -9.65 16.81 8.71
C LEU A 352 -11.13 17.22 8.52
N ALA A 353 -11.82 16.71 7.50
CA ALA A 353 -13.29 16.79 7.39
C ALA A 353 -14.04 16.08 8.54
N ARG A 354 -13.37 15.23 9.34
CA ARG A 354 -13.91 14.70 10.60
C ARG A 354 -13.92 15.75 11.73
N GLY A 355 -14.81 16.73 11.60
CA GLY A 355 -15.40 17.41 12.75
C GLY A 355 -14.61 18.58 13.36
N ARG A 356 -14.10 19.52 12.56
CA ARG A 356 -13.89 20.89 13.08
C ARG A 356 -15.24 21.47 13.50
N ARG A 357 -15.51 21.50 14.81
CA ARG A 357 -16.43 22.48 15.40
C ARG A 357 -15.77 23.85 15.30
N SER A 358 -16.14 24.63 14.30
CA SER A 358 -15.82 26.05 14.24
C SER A 358 -16.51 26.77 15.40
N LEU A 359 -15.76 27.64 16.09
CA LEU A 359 -16.33 28.62 17.00
C LEU A 359 -17.13 29.65 16.17
N PRO A 360 -18.27 30.16 16.68
CA PRO A 360 -19.08 31.14 15.96
C PRO A 360 -18.42 32.53 16.01
N GLY A 361 -18.23 33.17 14.87
CA GLY A 361 -17.75 34.55 14.82
C GLY A 361 -17.17 35.01 13.49
N SER A 362 -18.02 35.47 12.57
CA SER A 362 -17.91 36.77 11.87
C SER A 362 -18.83 36.83 10.64
N GLY A 363 -19.33 38.04 10.34
CA GLY A 363 -19.61 38.50 8.97
C GLY A 363 -20.67 37.78 8.15
N THR A 364 -21.96 38.13 8.35
CA THR A 364 -22.97 37.94 7.31
C THR A 364 -22.76 38.93 6.17
N VAL A 365 -22.54 38.45 4.95
CA VAL A 365 -22.81 39.21 3.71
C VAL A 365 -23.81 38.43 2.87
N ARG A 366 -24.88 39.10 2.45
CA ARG A 366 -26.08 38.48 1.87
C ARG A 366 -26.09 38.69 0.36
N ALA A 367 -25.60 37.71 -0.40
CA ALA A 367 -25.84 37.68 -1.84
C ALA A 367 -27.29 37.24 -2.09
N SER A 368 -28.04 38.02 -2.88
CA SER A 368 -29.48 37.82 -3.07
C SER A 368 -29.78 36.75 -4.11
N SER A 369 -30.73 35.87 -3.81
CA SER A 369 -31.36 35.01 -4.81
C SER A 369 -32.26 35.84 -5.75
N LEU A 370 -32.20 35.56 -7.05
CA LEU A 370 -33.28 35.87 -7.99
C LEU A 370 -33.63 34.59 -8.75
N ASN A 371 -34.85 34.09 -8.54
CA ASN A 371 -35.44 33.10 -9.42
C ASN A 371 -35.97 33.81 -10.67
N GLY A 372 -35.79 33.20 -11.84
CA GLY A 372 -36.33 33.69 -13.11
C GLY A 372 -36.47 32.54 -14.10
N GLU A 373 -37.63 31.88 -14.10
CA GLU A 373 -38.01 30.88 -15.10
C GLU A 373 -38.62 31.54 -16.35
N PRO A 374 -38.79 30.80 -17.48
CA PRO A 374 -38.33 31.30 -18.77
C PRO A 374 -39.39 31.98 -19.63
N LEU A 375 -38.94 32.58 -20.74
CA LEU A 375 -39.81 32.98 -21.84
C LEU A 375 -39.23 32.53 -23.19
N ASN A 376 -40.11 32.00 -24.06
CA ASN A 376 -39.79 31.55 -25.42
C ASN A 376 -39.41 32.72 -26.35
N GLN A 377 -38.45 32.48 -27.26
CA GLN A 377 -38.55 33.07 -28.60
C GLN A 377 -37.79 32.30 -29.70
N ASN A 378 -38.47 32.22 -30.85
CA ASN A 378 -38.25 31.37 -32.01
C ASN A 378 -36.87 31.38 -32.69
N SER A 379 -36.48 30.19 -33.15
CA SER A 379 -36.12 29.86 -34.54
C SER A 379 -35.22 30.83 -35.34
N LYS A 380 -33.97 30.40 -35.56
CA LYS A 380 -33.34 30.49 -36.89
C LYS A 380 -32.22 29.47 -37.05
N GLU A 381 -32.38 28.56 -38.00
CA GLU A 381 -31.29 27.71 -38.48
C GLU A 381 -30.28 28.57 -39.24
N SER A 382 -29.00 28.20 -39.20
CA SER A 382 -27.97 28.78 -40.06
C SER A 382 -26.83 27.78 -40.25
N ASN A 383 -26.89 27.05 -41.37
CA ASN A 383 -25.85 26.11 -41.79
C ASN A 383 -24.49 26.81 -41.92
N SER A 384 -23.47 26.29 -41.24
CA SER A 384 -22.06 26.57 -41.58
C SER A 384 -21.21 25.33 -41.33
N HIS A 385 -20.83 24.64 -42.41
CA HIS A 385 -19.91 23.50 -42.35
C HIS A 385 -18.48 24.01 -42.09
N HIS A 386 -18.07 24.10 -40.82
CA HIS A 386 -16.67 24.29 -40.48
C HIS A 386 -15.95 22.94 -40.33
N SER A 387 -14.98 22.71 -41.21
CA SER A 387 -14.14 21.51 -41.24
C SER A 387 -13.33 21.34 -39.94
N CYS A 388 -13.32 20.12 -39.40
CA CYS A 388 -12.63 19.76 -38.17
C CYS A 388 -11.11 19.96 -38.26
N LYS A 389 -10.64 21.15 -37.84
CA LYS A 389 -9.25 21.33 -37.39
C LYS A 389 -9.20 21.01 -35.90
N HIS A 390 -8.27 20.16 -35.49
CA HIS A 390 -7.98 19.92 -34.07
C HIS A 390 -7.43 21.20 -33.44
N GLN A 391 -8.31 22.01 -32.87
CA GLN A 391 -7.93 23.21 -32.14
C GLN A 391 -7.34 22.79 -30.80
N SER A 392 -6.08 23.13 -30.56
CA SER A 392 -5.40 22.86 -29.30
C SER A 392 -6.09 23.64 -28.18
N GLN A 393 -6.86 22.93 -27.34
CA GLN A 393 -7.61 23.48 -26.20
C GLN A 393 -6.68 24.34 -25.33
N SER A 394 -7.14 25.51 -24.89
CA SER A 394 -6.27 26.42 -24.17
C SER A 394 -5.92 25.88 -22.79
N ILE A 395 -4.69 26.18 -22.37
CA ILE A 395 -4.20 25.90 -21.02
C ILE A 395 -5.04 26.65 -19.97
N ALA A 396 -5.72 27.74 -20.35
CA ALA A 396 -6.68 28.48 -19.53
C ALA A 396 -7.95 27.65 -19.26
N ASP A 397 -8.71 27.29 -20.31
CA ASP A 397 -9.97 26.53 -20.26
C ASP A 397 -9.85 25.27 -19.37
N LYS A 398 -8.72 24.56 -19.51
CA LYS A 398 -8.42 23.37 -18.71
C LYS A 398 -8.32 23.65 -17.20
N THR A 399 -7.83 24.83 -16.81
CA THR A 399 -7.79 25.25 -15.38
C THR A 399 -9.19 25.55 -14.87
N GLU A 400 -9.94 26.36 -15.61
CA GLU A 400 -11.29 26.77 -15.26
C GLU A 400 -12.22 25.56 -15.11
N TYR A 401 -12.12 24.61 -16.04
CA TYR A 401 -12.80 23.31 -15.94
C TYR A 401 -12.44 22.54 -14.66
N ILE A 402 -11.14 22.40 -14.35
CA ILE A 402 -10.67 21.70 -13.15
C ILE A 402 -11.17 22.38 -11.87
N GLU A 403 -11.12 23.72 -11.82
CA GLU A 403 -11.59 24.51 -10.68
C GLU A 403 -13.10 24.43 -10.50
N GLN A 404 -13.88 24.53 -11.59
CA GLN A 404 -15.34 24.40 -11.58
C GLN A 404 -15.78 23.01 -11.10
N ILE A 405 -15.26 21.93 -11.71
CA ILE A 405 -15.67 20.56 -11.36
C ILE A 405 -15.19 20.17 -9.95
N SER A 406 -13.97 20.58 -9.56
CA SER A 406 -13.46 20.36 -8.20
C SER A 406 -14.23 21.18 -7.16
N GLY A 407 -14.68 22.39 -7.50
CA GLY A 407 -15.51 23.24 -6.65
C GLY A 407 -16.90 22.66 -6.41
N LEU A 408 -17.56 22.14 -7.45
CA LEU A 408 -18.84 21.44 -7.34
C LEU A 408 -18.70 20.16 -6.49
N LEU A 409 -17.75 19.29 -6.84
CA LEU A 409 -17.46 18.05 -6.11
C LEU A 409 -17.04 18.33 -4.65
N GLY A 410 -16.29 19.41 -4.40
CA GLY A 410 -15.84 19.85 -3.08
C GLY A 410 -16.86 20.65 -2.27
N SER A 411 -18.04 20.96 -2.83
CA SER A 411 -19.02 21.86 -2.22
C SER A 411 -19.53 21.37 -0.86
N LYS A 412 -19.94 22.32 0.00
CA LYS A 412 -20.48 22.02 1.34
C LYS A 412 -21.90 21.43 1.28
N ASP A 413 -22.74 21.85 0.33
CA ASP A 413 -24.06 21.21 0.10
C ASP A 413 -23.89 19.92 -0.70
N PHE A 414 -24.50 18.85 -0.21
CA PHE A 414 -24.47 17.52 -0.84
C PHE A 414 -25.20 17.48 -2.20
N ARG A 415 -26.12 18.41 -2.46
CA ARG A 415 -26.80 18.56 -3.76
C ARG A 415 -25.86 19.08 -4.83
N GLU A 416 -25.03 20.07 -4.53
CA GLU A 416 -24.02 20.55 -5.48
C GLU A 416 -22.93 19.50 -5.73
N ARG A 417 -22.61 18.67 -4.72
CA ARG A 417 -21.74 17.48 -4.92
C ARG A 417 -22.36 16.44 -5.84
N ILE A 418 -23.68 16.22 -5.77
CA ILE A 418 -24.42 15.34 -6.70
C ILE A 418 -24.41 15.95 -8.12
N LYS A 419 -24.75 17.23 -8.28
CA LYS A 419 -24.63 17.93 -9.57
C LYS A 419 -23.22 17.85 -10.18
N GLY A 420 -22.17 17.96 -9.35
CA GLY A 420 -20.78 17.80 -9.80
C GLY A 420 -20.45 16.39 -10.28
N ILE A 421 -21.10 15.36 -9.72
CA ILE A 421 -21.00 13.98 -10.22
C ILE A 421 -21.79 13.83 -11.54
N ASP A 422 -23.00 14.38 -11.63
CA ASP A 422 -23.83 14.34 -12.84
C ASP A 422 -23.16 15.10 -14.01
N GLN A 423 -22.59 16.27 -13.74
CA GLN A 423 -21.81 17.05 -14.70
C GLN A 423 -20.59 16.25 -15.18
N LEU A 424 -19.85 15.59 -14.28
CA LEU A 424 -18.70 14.77 -14.68
C LEU A 424 -19.11 13.59 -15.58
N VAL A 425 -20.28 12.98 -15.37
CA VAL A 425 -20.81 11.97 -16.31
C VAL A 425 -21.08 12.61 -17.67
N ALA A 426 -21.79 13.74 -17.71
CA ALA A 426 -22.09 14.46 -18.95
C ALA A 426 -20.81 14.93 -19.68
N ASP A 427 -19.76 15.31 -18.96
CA ASP A 427 -18.46 15.67 -19.52
C ASP A 427 -17.74 14.45 -20.13
N CYS A 428 -17.88 13.26 -19.52
CA CYS A 428 -17.36 12.02 -20.09
C CYS A 428 -18.12 11.58 -21.36
N GLU A 429 -19.40 11.93 -21.48
CA GLU A 429 -20.23 11.66 -22.65
C GLU A 429 -19.95 12.64 -23.81
N HIS A 430 -19.89 13.95 -23.51
CA HIS A 430 -19.89 15.02 -24.52
C HIS A 430 -18.51 15.66 -24.75
N ASN A 431 -17.65 15.72 -23.72
CA ASN A 431 -16.35 16.39 -23.74
C ASN A 431 -15.18 15.49 -23.25
N PRO A 432 -15.10 14.19 -23.60
CA PRO A 432 -14.20 13.22 -22.94
C PRO A 432 -12.72 13.65 -22.97
N ASN A 433 -12.29 14.33 -24.03
CA ASN A 433 -10.91 14.84 -24.14
C ASN A 433 -10.54 15.84 -23.02
N MET A 434 -11.49 16.65 -22.52
CA MET A 434 -11.22 17.57 -21.40
C MET A 434 -10.97 16.79 -20.10
N VAL A 435 -11.77 15.73 -19.88
CA VAL A 435 -11.64 14.83 -18.73
C VAL A 435 -10.35 13.99 -18.80
N ILE A 436 -10.05 13.41 -19.97
CA ILE A 436 -8.84 12.60 -20.21
C ILE A 436 -7.57 13.43 -19.98
N ASN A 437 -7.54 14.67 -20.48
CA ASN A 437 -6.43 15.60 -20.22
C ASN A 437 -6.30 15.99 -18.74
N SER A 438 -7.35 15.81 -17.93
CA SER A 438 -7.47 16.31 -16.56
C SER A 438 -7.66 15.20 -15.51
N LEU A 439 -7.34 13.95 -15.87
CA LEU A 439 -7.65 12.75 -15.09
C LEU A 439 -7.26 12.85 -13.61
N PHE A 440 -6.02 13.21 -13.29
CA PHE A 440 -5.57 13.18 -11.89
C PHE A 440 -6.37 14.14 -10.96
N PRO A 441 -6.46 15.46 -11.23
CA PRO A 441 -7.32 16.35 -10.44
C PRO A 441 -8.79 15.91 -10.35
N VAL A 442 -9.39 15.51 -11.48
CA VAL A 442 -10.80 15.11 -11.53
C VAL A 442 -11.05 13.84 -10.69
N PHE A 443 -10.17 12.85 -10.77
CA PHE A 443 -10.32 11.59 -10.04
C PHE A 443 -9.88 11.68 -8.57
N ASP A 444 -9.05 12.64 -8.18
CA ASP A 444 -8.85 13.01 -6.76
C ASP A 444 -10.15 13.58 -6.15
N ALA A 445 -10.80 14.49 -6.88
CA ALA A 445 -12.07 15.11 -6.46
C ALA A 445 -13.21 14.09 -6.40
N LEU A 446 -13.31 13.19 -7.39
CA LEU A 446 -14.29 12.10 -7.42
C LEU A 446 -14.00 11.04 -6.33
N LYS A 447 -12.75 10.65 -6.08
CA LYS A 447 -12.36 9.75 -5.00
C LYS A 447 -12.88 10.22 -3.64
N SER A 448 -12.87 11.54 -3.41
CA SER A 448 -13.42 12.13 -2.18
C SER A 448 -14.93 11.98 -2.04
N ARG A 449 -15.68 11.74 -3.14
CA ARG A 449 -17.11 11.36 -3.14
C ARG A 449 -17.30 9.85 -2.98
N LEU A 450 -16.47 9.08 -3.69
CA LEU A 450 -16.40 7.61 -3.58
C LEU A 450 -16.07 7.14 -2.16
N GLN A 451 -15.45 7.97 -1.31
CA GLN A 451 -15.14 7.65 0.09
C GLN A 451 -15.91 8.54 1.10
N GLU A 452 -17.00 9.20 0.68
CA GLU A 452 -17.75 10.15 1.51
C GLU A 452 -18.65 9.49 2.58
N SER A 453 -18.80 10.14 3.73
CA SER A 453 -19.69 9.70 4.83
C SER A 453 -21.18 9.88 4.58
N ASN A 454 -21.58 10.72 3.61
CA ASN A 454 -22.98 10.85 3.20
C ASN A 454 -23.32 9.71 2.24
N SER A 455 -24.11 8.74 2.72
CA SER A 455 -24.49 7.55 1.97
C SER A 455 -25.21 7.83 0.65
N LYS A 456 -25.93 8.96 0.50
CA LYS A 456 -26.58 9.32 -0.76
C LYS A 456 -25.56 9.78 -1.81
N VAL A 457 -24.64 10.67 -1.44
CA VAL A 457 -23.55 11.12 -2.34
C VAL A 457 -22.64 9.95 -2.68
N ASN A 458 -22.36 9.08 -1.71
CA ASN A 458 -21.49 7.92 -1.88
C ASN A 458 -22.08 6.88 -2.83
N LEU A 459 -23.37 6.54 -2.67
CA LEU A 459 -24.07 5.65 -3.60
C LEU A 459 -24.10 6.23 -5.01
N HIS A 460 -24.51 7.50 -5.16
CA HIS A 460 -24.58 8.18 -6.46
C HIS A 460 -23.21 8.26 -7.16
N ALA A 461 -22.12 8.42 -6.40
CA ALA A 461 -20.76 8.40 -6.95
C ALA A 461 -20.34 7.02 -7.47
N LEU A 462 -20.73 5.92 -6.81
CA LEU A 462 -20.50 4.54 -7.29
C LEU A 462 -21.44 4.20 -8.47
N GLU A 463 -22.67 4.73 -8.41
CA GLU A 463 -23.67 4.93 -9.47
C GLU A 463 -23.04 5.40 -10.80
N ALA A 464 -22.55 6.63 -10.74
CA ALA A 464 -21.94 7.37 -11.83
C ALA A 464 -20.60 6.77 -12.29
N LEU A 465 -19.78 6.25 -11.37
CA LEU A 465 -18.47 5.69 -11.70
C LEU A 465 -18.57 4.54 -12.72
N GLN A 466 -19.61 3.71 -12.64
CA GLN A 466 -19.85 2.64 -13.62
C GLN A 466 -20.03 3.18 -15.05
N LYS A 467 -20.73 4.32 -15.21
CA LYS A 467 -20.87 5.02 -16.50
C LYS A 467 -19.56 5.64 -16.94
N ILE A 468 -18.86 6.34 -16.04
CA ILE A 468 -17.56 6.97 -16.31
C ILE A 468 -16.54 5.93 -16.79
N ILE A 469 -16.57 4.72 -16.24
CA ILE A 469 -15.71 3.60 -16.67
C ILE A 469 -16.05 3.13 -18.09
N SER A 470 -17.33 2.92 -18.43
CA SER A 470 -17.70 2.44 -19.78
C SER A 470 -17.55 3.51 -20.87
N LEU A 471 -17.55 4.79 -20.50
CA LEU A 471 -17.25 5.91 -21.39
C LEU A 471 -15.75 6.08 -21.64
N LEU A 472 -14.93 6.12 -20.58
CA LEU A 472 -13.50 6.45 -20.70
C LEU A 472 -12.58 5.24 -20.91
N LYS A 473 -12.99 4.02 -20.52
CA LYS A 473 -12.29 2.75 -20.82
C LYS A 473 -10.79 2.79 -20.45
N ASP A 474 -9.91 2.29 -21.33
CA ASP A 474 -8.46 2.25 -21.12
C ASP A 474 -7.78 3.61 -20.86
N ASN A 475 -8.43 4.75 -21.16
CA ASN A 475 -7.91 6.06 -20.73
C ASN A 475 -7.82 6.17 -19.20
N LEU A 476 -8.61 5.38 -18.46
CA LEU A 476 -8.54 5.29 -17.00
C LEU A 476 -7.34 4.49 -16.47
N SER A 477 -6.55 3.85 -17.34
CA SER A 477 -5.35 3.07 -16.99
C SER A 477 -4.43 3.78 -15.98
N HIS A 478 -4.19 5.08 -16.18
CA HIS A 478 -3.36 5.91 -15.30
C HIS A 478 -3.97 6.12 -13.89
N VAL A 479 -5.29 6.06 -13.74
CA VAL A 479 -6.02 6.29 -12.48
C VAL A 479 -6.58 5.02 -11.83
N VAL A 480 -6.35 3.82 -12.40
CA VAL A 480 -6.70 2.52 -11.77
C VAL A 480 -6.19 2.42 -10.33
N ASN A 481 -4.96 2.88 -10.07
CA ASN A 481 -4.35 2.85 -8.73
C ASN A 481 -4.97 3.86 -7.75
N ILE A 482 -5.85 4.76 -8.21
CA ILE A 482 -6.68 5.67 -7.39
C ILE A 482 -8.06 5.03 -7.19
N LEU A 483 -8.67 4.55 -8.28
CA LEU A 483 -10.02 3.99 -8.32
C LEU A 483 -10.16 2.68 -7.53
N VAL A 484 -9.27 1.70 -7.75
CA VAL A 484 -9.40 0.38 -7.10
C VAL A 484 -9.39 0.51 -5.57
N PRO A 485 -8.45 1.23 -4.92
CA PRO A 485 -8.54 1.53 -3.48
C PRO A 485 -9.82 2.27 -3.08
N ALA A 486 -10.28 3.24 -3.87
CA ALA A 486 -11.48 4.00 -3.56
C ALA A 486 -12.73 3.10 -3.46
N ILE A 487 -12.85 2.09 -4.33
CA ILE A 487 -13.97 1.14 -4.35
C ILE A 487 -13.81 0.04 -3.28
N VAL A 488 -12.65 -0.64 -3.23
CA VAL A 488 -12.55 -1.90 -2.45
C VAL A 488 -12.39 -1.68 -0.94
N ASP A 489 -11.78 -0.57 -0.51
CA ASP A 489 -11.34 -0.41 0.89
C ASP A 489 -12.50 -0.27 1.89
N ASN A 490 -13.63 0.32 1.49
CA ASN A 490 -14.77 0.58 2.39
C ASN A 490 -16.10 -0.03 1.93
N HIS A 491 -16.32 -0.28 0.63
CA HIS A 491 -17.68 -0.46 0.10
C HIS A 491 -18.11 -1.92 -0.03
N LEU A 492 -17.17 -2.85 -0.31
CA LEU A 492 -17.46 -4.29 -0.34
C LEU A 492 -17.75 -4.90 1.05
N ASN A 493 -17.32 -4.22 2.12
CA ASN A 493 -17.69 -4.56 3.51
C ASN A 493 -18.89 -3.72 4.03
N SER A 494 -19.59 -2.99 3.14
CA SER A 494 -20.75 -2.17 3.53
C SER A 494 -21.95 -3.02 3.94
N LYS A 495 -22.65 -2.58 4.99
CA LYS A 495 -23.96 -3.15 5.39
C LYS A 495 -25.14 -2.59 4.57
N ASN A 496 -24.90 -1.58 3.73
CA ASN A 496 -25.91 -1.07 2.81
C ASN A 496 -25.80 -1.81 1.48
N ASN A 497 -26.77 -2.68 1.19
CA ASN A 497 -26.83 -3.50 -0.02
C ASN A 497 -26.72 -2.69 -1.31
N ALA A 498 -27.24 -1.45 -1.36
CA ALA A 498 -27.13 -0.61 -2.55
C ALA A 498 -25.67 -0.17 -2.78
N ILE A 499 -24.98 0.29 -1.72
CA ILE A 499 -23.55 0.69 -1.79
C ILE A 499 -22.66 -0.53 -2.12
N TYR A 500 -22.96 -1.70 -1.54
CA TYR A 500 -22.29 -2.95 -1.88
C TYR A 500 -22.50 -3.31 -3.37
N SER A 501 -23.74 -3.23 -3.86
CA SER A 501 -24.11 -3.57 -5.24
C SER A 501 -23.44 -2.64 -6.25
N ALA A 502 -23.47 -1.33 -5.99
CA ALA A 502 -22.81 -0.33 -6.83
C ALA A 502 -21.27 -0.46 -6.81
N ALA A 503 -20.66 -0.85 -5.69
CA ALA A 503 -19.23 -1.13 -5.62
C ALA A 503 -18.84 -2.42 -6.38
N THR A 504 -19.67 -3.46 -6.31
CA THR A 504 -19.48 -4.68 -7.10
C THR A 504 -19.60 -4.37 -8.59
N GLY A 505 -20.65 -3.64 -8.98
CA GLY A 505 -20.86 -3.17 -10.36
C GLY A 505 -19.73 -2.29 -10.88
N ALA A 506 -19.13 -1.42 -10.04
CA ALA A 506 -17.95 -0.65 -10.41
C ALA A 506 -16.70 -1.51 -10.65
N ILE A 507 -16.53 -2.62 -9.92
CA ILE A 507 -15.43 -3.58 -10.16
C ILE A 507 -15.69 -4.37 -11.45
N ASP A 508 -16.90 -4.82 -11.68
CA ASP A 508 -17.27 -5.55 -12.90
C ASP A 508 -17.23 -4.64 -14.15
N ALA A 509 -17.55 -3.36 -13.99
CA ALA A 509 -17.32 -2.35 -15.03
C ALA A 509 -15.83 -2.18 -15.34
N LEU A 510 -14.93 -2.15 -14.34
CA LEU A 510 -13.47 -2.12 -14.58
C LEU A 510 -13.00 -3.34 -15.38
N ILE A 511 -13.37 -4.55 -14.93
CA ILE A 511 -12.99 -5.82 -15.58
C ILE A 511 -13.51 -5.90 -17.03
N SER A 512 -14.67 -5.28 -17.31
CA SER A 512 -15.32 -5.34 -18.63
C SER A 512 -14.88 -4.25 -19.62
N ASN A 513 -14.13 -3.21 -19.19
CA ASN A 513 -13.85 -2.02 -20.02
C ASN A 513 -12.37 -1.58 -20.04
N LEU A 514 -11.48 -2.21 -19.28
CA LEU A 514 -10.05 -1.92 -19.25
C LEU A 514 -9.24 -3.19 -19.52
N ASP A 515 -7.99 -3.05 -19.98
CA ASP A 515 -7.06 -4.18 -20.03
C ASP A 515 -6.85 -4.80 -18.63
N ASN A 516 -7.36 -6.02 -18.46
CA ASN A 516 -7.23 -6.86 -17.27
C ASN A 516 -5.79 -7.03 -16.77
N ASN A 517 -4.77 -6.86 -17.63
CA ASN A 517 -3.36 -6.83 -17.23
C ASN A 517 -3.02 -5.73 -16.22
N LEU A 518 -3.77 -4.61 -16.27
CA LEU A 518 -3.62 -3.45 -15.40
C LEU A 518 -4.32 -3.66 -14.06
N LEU A 519 -5.41 -4.44 -14.02
CA LEU A 519 -6.22 -4.69 -12.83
C LEU A 519 -5.61 -5.76 -11.91
N LEU A 520 -4.94 -6.76 -12.49
CA LEU A 520 -4.44 -7.93 -11.74
C LEU A 520 -3.54 -7.54 -10.54
N GLN A 521 -2.55 -6.67 -10.74
CA GLN A 521 -1.66 -6.28 -9.64
C GLN A 521 -2.37 -5.45 -8.55
N PRO A 522 -3.16 -4.39 -8.85
CA PRO A 522 -4.01 -3.72 -7.87
C PRO A 522 -4.90 -4.68 -7.07
N PHE A 523 -5.53 -5.65 -7.74
CA PHE A 523 -6.41 -6.61 -7.09
C PHE A 523 -5.64 -7.55 -6.16
N CYS A 524 -4.53 -8.15 -6.62
CA CYS A 524 -3.67 -8.99 -5.79
C CYS A 524 -3.11 -8.22 -4.57
N THR A 525 -2.61 -7.01 -4.79
CA THR A 525 -2.14 -6.09 -3.74
C THR A 525 -3.21 -5.85 -2.68
N LYS A 526 -4.47 -5.60 -3.08
CA LYS A 526 -5.55 -5.34 -2.13
C LYS A 526 -6.07 -6.61 -1.44
N ALA A 527 -6.16 -7.73 -2.15
CA ALA A 527 -6.59 -9.01 -1.59
C ALA A 527 -5.68 -9.49 -0.45
N GLN A 528 -4.38 -9.14 -0.43
CA GLN A 528 -3.48 -9.42 0.69
C GLN A 528 -3.95 -8.80 2.01
N PHE A 529 -4.36 -7.53 2.00
CA PHE A 529 -4.63 -6.73 3.21
C PHE A 529 -6.12 -6.52 3.55
N LEU A 530 -7.04 -6.73 2.60
CA LEU A 530 -8.47 -6.70 2.88
C LEU A 530 -8.89 -7.79 3.87
N SER A 531 -10.02 -7.57 4.53
CA SER A 531 -10.65 -8.48 5.50
C SER A 531 -12.15 -8.60 5.22
N GLY A 532 -12.81 -9.56 5.88
CA GLY A 532 -14.25 -9.78 5.72
C GLY A 532 -14.63 -10.16 4.29
N LYS A 533 -15.80 -9.70 3.85
CA LYS A 533 -16.36 -10.02 2.53
C LYS A 533 -15.53 -9.42 1.39
N ALA A 534 -15.04 -8.19 1.57
CA ALA A 534 -14.16 -7.53 0.59
C ALA A 534 -12.93 -8.35 0.19
N LYS A 535 -12.41 -9.19 1.10
CA LYS A 535 -11.31 -10.11 0.80
C LYS A 535 -11.77 -11.28 -0.07
N VAL A 536 -12.91 -11.87 0.25
CA VAL A 536 -13.52 -13.01 -0.47
C VAL A 536 -13.81 -12.59 -1.91
N ASP A 537 -14.62 -11.55 -2.09
CA ASP A 537 -15.06 -11.05 -3.40
C ASP A 537 -13.85 -10.77 -4.31
N LEU A 538 -12.79 -10.13 -3.79
CA LEU A 538 -11.63 -9.75 -4.59
C LEU A 538 -10.70 -10.94 -4.91
N ILE A 539 -10.60 -11.95 -4.04
CA ILE A 539 -9.88 -13.21 -4.37
C ILE A 539 -10.61 -13.95 -5.49
N GLU A 540 -11.95 -14.00 -5.45
CA GLU A 540 -12.76 -14.61 -6.51
C GLU A 540 -12.58 -13.89 -7.85
N LYS A 541 -12.56 -12.54 -7.88
CA LYS A 541 -12.21 -11.79 -9.10
C LYS A 541 -10.77 -12.06 -9.58
N VAL A 542 -9.79 -12.19 -8.68
CA VAL A 542 -8.40 -12.55 -9.06
C VAL A 542 -8.33 -13.96 -9.69
N ALA A 543 -9.12 -14.92 -9.22
CA ALA A 543 -9.18 -16.25 -9.81
C ALA A 543 -9.71 -16.22 -11.26
N VAL A 544 -10.73 -15.40 -11.54
CA VAL A 544 -11.24 -15.16 -12.90
C VAL A 544 -10.16 -14.52 -13.79
N LEU A 545 -9.53 -13.44 -13.32
CA LEU A 545 -8.47 -12.74 -14.08
C LEU A 545 -7.26 -13.65 -14.35
N ALA A 546 -6.86 -14.49 -13.40
CA ALA A 546 -5.78 -15.46 -13.60
C ALA A 546 -6.13 -16.48 -14.71
N THR A 547 -7.37 -16.99 -14.70
CA THR A 547 -7.88 -17.93 -15.72
C THR A 547 -7.90 -17.33 -17.13
N GLU A 548 -8.26 -16.05 -17.25
CA GLU A 548 -8.34 -15.34 -18.54
C GLU A 548 -6.96 -14.93 -19.10
N LEU A 549 -6.03 -14.54 -18.22
CA LEU A 549 -4.74 -13.98 -18.60
C LEU A 549 -3.65 -15.04 -18.78
N TYR A 550 -3.69 -16.14 -18.02
CA TYR A 550 -2.60 -17.14 -18.03
C TYR A 550 -2.33 -17.74 -19.42
N PRO A 551 -3.34 -18.13 -20.24
CA PRO A 551 -3.10 -18.66 -21.60
C PRO A 551 -2.37 -17.70 -22.55
N ARG A 552 -2.30 -16.40 -22.21
CA ARG A 552 -1.66 -15.36 -23.02
C ARG A 552 -0.36 -14.83 -22.41
N LYS A 553 -0.24 -14.84 -21.07
CA LYS A 553 0.88 -14.23 -20.32
C LYS A 553 1.16 -14.99 -19.00
N PRO A 554 1.56 -16.28 -19.05
CA PRO A 554 1.65 -17.13 -17.86
C PRO A 554 2.61 -16.56 -16.80
N GLN A 555 3.83 -16.21 -17.18
CA GLN A 555 4.85 -15.58 -16.32
C GLN A 555 4.36 -14.33 -15.57
N MET A 556 3.46 -13.54 -16.18
CA MET A 556 2.90 -12.33 -15.56
C MET A 556 1.84 -12.67 -14.51
N VAL A 557 1.05 -13.73 -14.74
CA VAL A 557 0.10 -14.25 -13.76
C VAL A 557 0.86 -14.90 -12.60
N GLU A 558 1.87 -15.74 -12.88
CA GLU A 558 2.74 -16.35 -11.89
C GLU A 558 3.38 -15.29 -10.96
N GLN A 559 4.08 -14.30 -11.54
CA GLN A 559 4.78 -13.25 -10.81
C GLN A 559 3.86 -12.43 -9.89
N LYS A 560 2.58 -12.27 -10.25
CA LYS A 560 1.64 -11.37 -9.54
C LYS A 560 0.68 -12.09 -8.60
N VAL A 561 0.23 -13.30 -8.97
CA VAL A 561 -0.82 -14.04 -8.26
C VAL A 561 -0.22 -15.06 -7.27
N LEU A 562 0.91 -15.70 -7.58
CA LEU A 562 1.52 -16.63 -6.62
C LEU A 562 1.92 -15.96 -5.29
N PRO A 563 2.46 -14.72 -5.24
CA PRO A 563 2.69 -14.01 -3.98
C PRO A 563 1.42 -13.68 -3.18
N LEU A 564 0.26 -13.58 -3.84
CA LEU A 564 -1.03 -13.54 -3.13
C LEU A 564 -1.36 -14.93 -2.56
N LEU A 565 -1.28 -15.97 -3.37
CA LEU A 565 -1.61 -17.34 -2.97
C LEU A 565 -0.77 -17.81 -1.76
N TRP A 566 0.54 -17.61 -1.79
CA TRP A 566 1.44 -17.98 -0.69
C TRP A 566 1.13 -17.21 0.60
N HIS A 567 0.78 -15.93 0.50
CA HIS A 567 0.30 -15.13 1.64
C HIS A 567 -1.04 -15.65 2.20
N LEU A 568 -2.00 -15.97 1.34
CA LEU A 568 -3.31 -16.50 1.75
C LEU A 568 -3.21 -17.88 2.42
N LEU A 569 -2.38 -18.79 1.87
CA LEU A 569 -2.14 -20.09 2.48
C LEU A 569 -1.35 -19.96 3.80
N GLY A 570 -0.28 -19.16 3.81
CA GLY A 570 0.57 -18.95 5.00
C GLY A 570 -0.14 -18.28 6.17
N THR A 571 -1.17 -17.46 5.89
CA THR A 571 -2.02 -16.83 6.93
C THR A 571 -3.27 -17.64 7.31
N SER A 572 -3.50 -18.82 6.73
CA SER A 572 -4.73 -19.62 6.93
C SER A 572 -4.74 -20.53 8.16
N THR A 573 -3.71 -20.43 9.01
CA THR A 573 -3.56 -21.27 10.21
C THR A 573 -4.65 -21.00 11.26
N HIS A 574 -5.04 -22.05 12.00
CA HIS A 574 -5.99 -22.00 13.12
C HIS A 574 -7.48 -21.70 12.78
N SER A 575 -8.07 -22.47 11.88
CA SER A 575 -9.52 -22.74 11.94
C SER A 575 -9.85 -24.19 11.57
N GLY A 576 -10.15 -24.98 12.60
CA GLY A 576 -10.33 -26.44 12.51
C GLY A 576 -11.75 -26.88 12.18
N THR A 577 -12.17 -26.69 10.92
CA THR A 577 -13.27 -27.43 10.29
C THR A 577 -12.95 -27.65 8.80
N VAL A 578 -13.17 -28.88 8.31
CA VAL A 578 -12.76 -29.32 6.95
C VAL A 578 -13.72 -28.83 5.85
N HIS A 579 -14.93 -28.40 6.22
CA HIS A 579 -15.97 -27.97 5.27
C HIS A 579 -15.80 -26.52 4.84
N SER A 580 -15.13 -26.30 3.71
CA SER A 580 -15.02 -25.01 3.03
C SER A 580 -16.39 -24.49 2.57
N ARG A 581 -17.05 -23.67 3.40
CA ARG A 581 -18.26 -22.93 2.98
C ARG A 581 -17.90 -21.93 1.87
N ALA A 582 -18.70 -21.92 0.80
CA ALA A 582 -18.70 -20.85 -0.19
C ALA A 582 -18.92 -19.48 0.48
N GLY A 583 -18.31 -18.42 -0.05
CA GLY A 583 -18.33 -17.09 0.58
C GLY A 583 -17.43 -16.95 1.82
N SER A 584 -16.52 -17.89 2.07
CA SER A 584 -15.47 -17.78 3.10
C SER A 584 -14.10 -17.54 2.47
N VAL A 585 -13.16 -16.94 3.21
CA VAL A 585 -11.79 -16.70 2.72
C VAL A 585 -11.08 -18.00 2.35
N ARG A 586 -11.30 -19.10 3.10
CA ARG A 586 -10.76 -20.42 2.74
C ARG A 586 -11.38 -20.94 1.44
N GLY A 587 -12.69 -20.75 1.23
CA GLY A 587 -13.37 -21.08 -0.02
C GLY A 587 -12.79 -20.33 -1.21
N ALA A 588 -12.69 -19.00 -1.13
CA ALA A 588 -12.12 -18.19 -2.21
C ALA A 588 -10.64 -18.51 -2.49
N THR A 589 -9.83 -18.75 -1.46
CA THR A 589 -8.44 -19.24 -1.64
C THR A 589 -8.42 -20.60 -2.33
N ALA A 590 -9.35 -21.51 -2.02
CA ALA A 590 -9.45 -22.80 -2.72
C ALA A 590 -9.87 -22.65 -4.20
N SER A 591 -10.80 -21.75 -4.51
CA SER A 591 -11.13 -21.40 -5.90
C SER A 591 -9.94 -20.79 -6.64
N LEU A 592 -9.10 -19.98 -5.97
CA LEU A 592 -7.86 -19.46 -6.55
C LEU A 592 -6.82 -20.58 -6.78
N CYS A 593 -6.66 -21.52 -5.83
CA CYS A 593 -5.84 -22.72 -6.03
C CYS A 593 -6.32 -23.52 -7.26
N GLN A 594 -7.63 -23.73 -7.39
CA GLN A 594 -8.21 -24.51 -8.48
C GLN A 594 -8.03 -23.81 -9.85
N ALA A 595 -8.27 -22.50 -9.91
CA ALA A 595 -8.03 -21.70 -11.12
C ALA A 595 -6.56 -21.75 -11.57
N LEU A 596 -5.61 -21.63 -10.63
CA LEU A 596 -4.18 -21.73 -10.93
C LEU A 596 -3.77 -23.17 -11.29
N HIS A 597 -4.27 -24.19 -10.60
CA HIS A 597 -3.95 -25.59 -10.90
C HIS A 597 -4.47 -26.02 -12.27
N ALA A 598 -5.66 -25.56 -12.67
CA ALA A 598 -6.23 -25.81 -14.00
C ALA A 598 -5.43 -25.15 -15.15
N GLN A 599 -4.60 -24.15 -14.85
CA GLN A 599 -3.79 -23.40 -15.81
C GLN A 599 -2.31 -23.83 -15.81
N MET A 600 -1.74 -24.05 -14.63
CA MET A 600 -0.32 -24.40 -14.42
C MET A 600 -0.06 -25.92 -14.35
N GLY A 601 -1.08 -26.72 -14.03
CA GLY A 601 -0.92 -28.14 -13.73
C GLY A 601 0.16 -28.40 -12.65
N PRO A 602 1.08 -29.35 -12.87
CA PRO A 602 2.07 -29.74 -11.86
C PRO A 602 3.03 -28.60 -11.48
N SER A 603 3.28 -27.62 -12.35
CA SER A 603 4.21 -26.53 -12.07
C SER A 603 3.75 -25.56 -10.98
N LEU A 604 2.47 -25.60 -10.58
CA LEU A 604 2.02 -24.94 -9.35
C LEU A 604 2.66 -25.57 -8.10
N SER A 605 2.80 -26.90 -8.08
CA SER A 605 3.44 -27.65 -7.01
C SER A 605 4.96 -27.49 -7.01
N GLU A 606 5.58 -27.39 -8.18
CA GLU A 606 7.00 -27.06 -8.34
C GLU A 606 7.30 -25.66 -7.78
N CYS A 607 6.47 -24.67 -8.13
CA CYS A 607 6.56 -23.32 -7.55
C CYS A 607 6.37 -23.34 -6.02
N ALA A 608 5.45 -24.15 -5.51
CA ALA A 608 5.21 -24.28 -4.07
C ALA A 608 6.36 -24.95 -3.30
N ALA A 609 7.20 -25.76 -3.95
CA ALA A 609 8.38 -26.37 -3.33
C ALA A 609 9.44 -25.33 -2.91
N SER A 610 9.40 -24.12 -3.47
CA SER A 610 10.24 -22.99 -3.04
C SER A 610 9.73 -22.27 -1.78
N GLN A 611 8.55 -22.63 -1.28
CA GLN A 611 7.85 -21.95 -0.17
C GLN A 611 7.99 -22.70 1.15
N SER A 612 7.47 -22.13 2.24
CA SER A 612 7.51 -22.78 3.55
C SER A 612 6.71 -24.09 3.57
N ALA A 613 7.15 -25.04 4.40
CA ALA A 613 6.48 -26.33 4.57
C ALA A 613 5.00 -26.20 5.02
N SER A 614 4.62 -25.10 5.69
CA SER A 614 3.22 -24.80 6.00
C SER A 614 2.41 -24.43 4.77
N VAL A 615 2.92 -23.55 3.90
CA VAL A 615 2.27 -23.18 2.62
C VAL A 615 2.12 -24.40 1.72
N LEU A 616 3.18 -25.21 1.57
CA LEU A 616 3.16 -26.43 0.76
C LEU A 616 2.18 -27.46 1.31
N LYS A 617 2.09 -27.64 2.64
CA LYS A 617 1.09 -28.53 3.25
C LYS A 617 -0.34 -28.04 2.97
N SER A 618 -0.63 -26.75 3.18
CA SER A 618 -1.96 -26.19 2.94
C SER A 618 -2.36 -26.22 1.46
N LEU A 619 -1.42 -26.04 0.53
CA LEU A 619 -1.70 -26.25 -0.91
C LEU A 619 -2.12 -27.70 -1.18
N ASN A 620 -1.33 -28.67 -0.73
CA ASN A 620 -1.61 -30.09 -0.95
C ASN A 620 -2.93 -30.54 -0.29
N GLU A 621 -3.30 -29.96 0.85
CA GLU A 621 -4.60 -30.19 1.50
C GLU A 621 -5.76 -29.69 0.63
N VAL A 622 -5.63 -28.50 0.02
CA VAL A 622 -6.62 -27.95 -0.91
C VAL A 622 -6.68 -28.76 -2.22
N LEU A 623 -5.54 -29.08 -2.85
CA LEU A 623 -5.52 -29.79 -4.13
C LEU A 623 -6.18 -31.18 -4.02
N ARG A 624 -6.08 -31.86 -2.87
CA ARG A 624 -6.78 -33.12 -2.58
C ARG A 624 -8.31 -33.00 -2.44
N THR A 625 -8.85 -31.78 -2.39
CA THR A 625 -10.29 -31.50 -2.35
C THR A 625 -10.84 -30.97 -3.67
N ILE A 626 -10.00 -30.85 -4.70
CA ILE A 626 -10.42 -30.58 -6.08
C ILE A 626 -10.85 -31.92 -6.71
N PRO A 627 -12.03 -31.99 -7.36
CA PRO A 627 -12.50 -33.18 -8.07
C PRO A 627 -11.80 -33.38 -9.43
#